data_AF-A0A392SR66-F1
#
_entry.id   AF-A0A392SR66-F1
#
_cell.length_a   1.000
_cell.length_b   1.000
_cell.length_c   1.000
_cell.angle_alpha   90.00
_cell.angle_beta   90.00
_cell.angle_gamma   90.00
#
_symmetry.space_group_name_H-M   'P 1'
#
loop_
_entity.id
_entity.type
_entity.pdbx_description
1 polymer ?
#
loop_
_entity_poly.entity_id
_entity_poly.type
_entity_poly.pdbx_seq_one_letter_code
_entity_poly.pdbx_strand_id
1 'polypeptide(L)'
;TMGDYCKRSDAEQISLGFRPANPFNFDIKGNVLAGLRENQFNGRANRDPWDHLTQFSETYQIQKVPDHITEDQTKLRLFTFSLTGMAKE
;
A
#
# COMPACT_ATOMS: atom_id res chain seq x y z
N THR A 1 -21.25 0.85 -24.32
CA THR A 1 -20.90 2.14 -23.70
C THR A 1 -20.40 1.88 -22.30
N MET A 2 -19.37 2.59 -21.82
CA MET A 2 -18.85 2.54 -20.44
C MET A 2 -19.87 3.00 -19.37
N GLY A 3 -21.17 2.95 -19.67
CA GLY A 3 -22.25 3.48 -18.82
C GLY A 3 -22.46 2.69 -17.54
N ASP A 4 -21.88 1.49 -17.43
CA ASP A 4 -22.04 0.62 -16.27
C ASP A 4 -20.84 0.66 -15.30
N TYR A 5 -19.75 1.34 -15.68
CA TYR A 5 -18.52 1.41 -14.87
C TYR A 5 -18.64 2.24 -13.57
N CYS A 6 -19.82 2.81 -13.30
CA CYS A 6 -20.14 3.54 -12.08
C CYS A 6 -21.47 3.10 -11.45
N LYS A 7 -22.01 1.93 -11.86
CA LYS A 7 -23.14 1.34 -11.14
C LYS A 7 -22.60 0.82 -9.81
N ARG A 8 -22.94 1.51 -8.72
CA ARG A 8 -22.84 1.00 -7.35
C ARG A 8 -23.83 -0.16 -7.22
N SER A 9 -23.53 -1.28 -7.84
CA SER A 9 -24.23 -2.54 -7.60
C SER A 9 -23.84 -2.94 -6.18
N ASP A 10 -24.77 -2.70 -5.26
CA ASP A 10 -24.82 -3.18 -3.89
C ASP A 10 -23.52 -3.02 -3.10
N ALA A 11 -23.48 -2.00 -2.25
CA ALA A 11 -22.45 -1.83 -1.22
C ALA A 11 -22.24 -3.10 -0.37
N GLU A 12 -23.25 -4.00 -0.33
CA GLU A 12 -23.20 -5.30 0.32
C GLU A 12 -22.42 -6.37 -0.48
N GLN A 13 -22.39 -6.33 -1.82
CA GLN A 13 -21.65 -7.32 -2.63
C GLN A 13 -20.14 -7.05 -2.68
N ILE A 14 -19.69 -5.81 -2.53
CA ILE A 14 -18.26 -5.46 -2.62
C ILE A 14 -17.47 -5.99 -1.40
N SER A 15 -18.14 -6.15 -0.25
CA SER A 15 -17.48 -6.50 1.02
C SER A 15 -17.35 -8.02 1.27
N LEU A 16 -17.98 -8.86 0.44
CA LEU A 16 -18.06 -10.31 0.70
C LEU A 16 -16.71 -11.04 0.54
N GLY A 17 -15.74 -10.42 -0.16
CA GLY A 17 -14.41 -10.99 -0.40
C GLY A 17 -13.25 -10.29 0.32
N PHE A 18 -13.45 -9.07 0.83
CA PHE A 18 -12.41 -8.33 1.55
C PHE A 18 -12.41 -8.73 3.01
N ARG A 19 -11.84 -9.90 3.30
CA ARG A 19 -11.41 -10.20 4.66
C ARG A 19 -10.20 -9.30 4.94
N PRO A 20 -10.27 -8.35 5.89
CA PRO A 20 -9.09 -7.58 6.28
C PRO A 20 -8.01 -8.59 6.62
N ALA A 21 -6.86 -8.51 5.94
CA ALA A 21 -5.74 -9.35 6.29
C ALA A 21 -5.52 -9.15 7.78
N ASN A 22 -5.64 -10.24 8.55
CA ASN A 22 -5.40 -10.24 10.00
C ASN A 22 -4.15 -9.39 10.27
N PRO A 23 -4.17 -8.42 11.21
CA PRO A 23 -3.04 -7.54 11.45
C PRO A 23 -1.84 -8.38 11.88
N PHE A 24 -1.07 -8.83 10.89
CA PHE A 24 0.04 -9.71 11.12
C PHE A 24 1.22 -8.83 11.46
N ASN A 25 1.59 -8.85 12.74
CA ASN A 25 2.69 -8.07 13.25
C ASN A 25 4.00 -8.82 12.99
N PHE A 26 4.61 -8.56 11.84
CA PHE A 26 6.02 -8.85 11.60
C PHE A 26 6.90 -7.63 11.93
N ASP A 27 8.18 -7.86 12.20
CA ASP A 27 9.11 -6.77 12.46
C ASP A 27 9.56 -6.09 11.16
N ILE A 28 9.43 -4.76 11.12
CA ILE A 28 9.85 -3.95 9.96
C ILE A 28 11.26 -3.45 10.27
N LYS A 29 12.22 -3.75 9.39
CA LYS A 29 13.59 -3.27 9.58
C LYS A 29 13.62 -1.73 9.64
N GLY A 30 14.38 -1.19 10.58
CA GLY A 30 14.46 0.27 10.78
C GLY A 30 14.89 1.05 9.54
N ASN A 31 15.79 0.50 8.72
CA ASN A 31 16.23 1.12 7.46
C ASN A 31 15.14 1.13 6.37
N VAL A 32 14.33 0.06 6.30
CA VAL A 32 13.15 0.01 5.42
C VAL A 32 12.15 1.07 5.85
N LEU A 33 11.87 1.16 7.16
CA LEU A 33 10.95 2.17 7.69
C LEU A 33 11.44 3.60 7.44
N ALA A 34 12.75 3.85 7.60
CA ALA A 34 13.34 5.15 7.28
C ALA A 34 13.18 5.50 5.80
N GLY A 35 13.54 4.58 4.88
CA GLY A 35 13.41 4.81 3.44
C GLY A 35 11.97 5.07 2.99
N LEU A 36 10.99 4.38 3.59
CA LEU A 36 9.56 4.62 3.32
C LEU A 36 9.10 5.99 3.80
N ARG A 37 9.66 6.49 4.91
CA ARG A 37 9.30 7.81 5.49
C ARG A 37 9.95 8.98 4.76
N GLU A 38 11.16 8.80 4.23
CA GLU A 38 11.87 9.84 3.49
C GLU A 38 11.16 10.18 2.17
N ASN A 39 10.55 9.19 1.52
CA ASN A 39 9.92 9.32 0.19
C ASN A 39 8.39 9.25 0.25
N GLN A 40 7.77 9.79 1.30
CA GLN A 40 6.32 9.75 1.44
C GLN A 40 5.60 10.49 0.31
N PHE A 41 4.57 9.84 -0.22
CA PHE A 41 3.69 10.40 -1.23
C PHE A 41 2.47 11.05 -0.59
N ASN A 42 2.20 12.29 -1.00
CA ASN A 42 1.18 13.14 -0.41
C ASN A 42 -0.02 13.41 -1.33
N GLY A 43 -0.05 12.79 -2.52
CA GLY A 43 -1.13 12.97 -3.49
C GLY A 43 -1.17 14.34 -4.17
N ARG A 44 -0.13 15.18 -4.00
CA ARG A 44 -0.07 16.47 -4.68
C ARG A 44 0.31 16.31 -6.14
N ALA A 45 -0.21 17.19 -7.00
CA ALA A 45 0.06 17.19 -8.44
C ALA A 45 1.55 17.36 -8.82
N ASN A 46 2.39 17.84 -7.90
CA ASN A 46 3.83 18.00 -8.11
C ASN A 46 4.66 16.75 -7.76
N ARG A 47 4.01 15.63 -7.42
CA ARG A 47 4.65 14.34 -7.17
C ARG A 47 4.18 13.35 -8.24
N ASP A 48 5.12 12.69 -8.90
CA ASP A 48 4.81 11.61 -9.83
C ASP A 48 4.45 10.33 -9.06
N PRO A 49 3.24 9.77 -9.25
CA PRO A 49 2.88 8.49 -8.67
C PRO A 49 3.79 7.34 -9.11
N TRP A 50 4.33 7.38 -10.34
CA TRP A 50 5.19 6.34 -10.87
C TRP A 50 6.57 6.33 -10.21
N ASP A 51 7.15 7.50 -9.98
CA ASP A 51 8.41 7.63 -9.22
C ASP A 51 8.25 7.10 -7.80
N HIS A 52 7.12 7.42 -7.14
CA HIS A 52 6.80 6.86 -5.83
C HIS A 52 6.72 5.32 -5.85
N LEU A 53 6.03 4.73 -6.83
CA LEU A 53 5.91 3.27 -6.93
C LEU A 53 7.26 2.60 -7.16
N THR A 54 8.13 3.23 -7.96
CA THR A 54 9.49 2.75 -8.22
C THR A 54 10.31 2.75 -6.93
N GLN A 55 10.34 3.87 -6.21
CA GLN A 55 11.05 3.99 -4.93
C GLN A 55 10.51 3.05 -3.85
N PHE A 56 9.18 2.86 -3.81
CA PHE A 56 8.55 1.89 -2.92
C PHE A 56 9.04 0.47 -3.23
N SER A 57 9.09 0.08 -4.51
CA SER A 57 9.56 -1.23 -4.94
C SER A 57 11.01 -1.48 -4.54
N GLU A 58 11.90 -0.51 -4.75
CA GLU A 58 13.30 -0.59 -4.35
C GLU A 58 13.46 -0.74 -2.83
N THR A 59 12.72 0.05 -2.05
CA THR A 59 12.75 -0.01 -0.59
C THR A 59 12.19 -1.34 -0.07
N TYR A 60 11.15 -1.86 -0.74
CA TYR A 60 10.53 -3.15 -0.42
C TYR A 60 11.51 -4.32 -0.57
N GLN A 61 12.36 -4.31 -1.59
CA GLN A 61 13.36 -5.39 -1.82
C GLN A 61 14.37 -5.55 -0.68
N ILE A 62 14.56 -4.50 0.15
CA ILE A 62 15.45 -4.55 1.32
C ILE A 62 14.80 -5.33 2.48
N GLN A 63 13.46 -5.39 2.52
CA GLN A 63 12.72 -6.17 3.49
C GLN A 63 12.85 -7.66 3.16
N LYS A 64 13.20 -8.47 4.16
CA LYS A 64 13.11 -9.94 4.03
C LYS A 64 11.66 -10.34 4.34
N VAL A 65 10.98 -10.98 3.40
CA VAL A 65 9.63 -11.51 3.61
C VAL A 65 9.73 -12.75 4.51
N PRO A 66 9.03 -12.80 5.66
CA PRO A 66 8.97 -14.01 6.48
C PRO A 66 8.25 -15.15 5.76
N ASP A 67 8.70 -16.40 5.95
CA ASP A 67 8.18 -17.58 5.23
C ASP A 67 6.67 -17.83 5.41
N HIS A 68 6.07 -17.29 6.47
CA HIS A 68 4.65 -17.44 6.81
C HIS A 68 3.79 -16.25 6.37
N ILE A 69 4.36 -15.26 5.67
CA ILE A 69 3.67 -14.05 5.24
C ILE A 69 3.75 -13.89 3.73
N THR A 70 2.62 -13.53 3.14
CA THR A 70 2.58 -13.28 1.70
C THR A 70 3.24 -11.95 1.36
N GLU A 71 3.80 -11.88 0.16
CA GLU A 71 4.35 -10.64 -0.39
C GLU A 71 3.31 -9.51 -0.36
N ASP A 72 2.07 -9.78 -0.74
CA ASP A 72 0.99 -8.80 -0.75
C ASP A 72 0.66 -8.26 0.64
N GLN A 73 0.61 -9.12 1.66
CA GLN A 73 0.41 -8.69 3.05
C GLN A 73 1.53 -7.76 3.52
N THR A 74 2.76 -8.08 3.15
CA THR A 74 3.94 -7.26 3.47
C THR A 74 3.88 -5.93 2.73
N LYS A 75 3.60 -5.95 1.42
CA LYS A 75 3.48 -4.75 0.58
C LYS A 75 2.38 -3.83 1.10
N LEU A 76 1.18 -4.35 1.35
CA LEU A 76 0.05 -3.56 1.86
C LEU A 76 0.40 -2.89 3.19
N ARG A 77 1.05 -3.61 4.11
CA ARG A 77 1.44 -3.03 5.40
C ARG A 77 2.51 -1.96 5.23
N LEU A 78 3.55 -2.21 4.44
CA LEU A 78 4.63 -1.24 4.20
C LEU A 78 4.13 0.01 3.45
N PHE A 79 3.18 -0.16 2.53
CA PHE A 79 2.61 0.93 1.75
C PHE A 79 1.97 2.01 2.63
N THR A 80 1.38 1.65 3.77
CA THR A 80 0.83 2.64 4.71
C THR A 80 1.88 3.61 5.28
N PHE A 81 3.16 3.22 5.29
CA PHE A 81 4.26 4.07 5.75
C PHE A 81 4.83 4.96 4.65
N SER A 82 4.60 4.63 3.37
CA SER A 82 5.00 5.45 2.22
C SER A 82 3.98 6.53 1.86
N LEU A 83 2.85 6.61 2.56
CA LEU A 83 1.81 7.62 2.34
C LEU A 83 1.81 8.70 3.44
N THR A 84 1.41 9.91 3.06
CA THR A 84 1.22 11.05 3.97
C THR A 84 0.14 12.00 3.45
N GLY A 85 -0.31 12.96 4.26
CA GLY A 85 -1.32 13.94 3.87
C GLY A 85 -2.57 13.31 3.23
N MET A 86 -3.09 13.94 2.17
CA MET A 86 -4.33 13.49 1.50
C MET A 86 -4.25 12.09 0.89
N ALA A 87 -3.06 11.57 0.63
CA ALA A 87 -2.91 10.20 0.10
C ALA A 87 -3.07 9.13 1.19
N LYS A 88 -3.02 9.52 2.47
CA LYS A 88 -3.13 8.60 3.60
C LYS A 88 -4.53 8.58 4.25
N GLU A 89 -5.24 9.70 4.18
CA GLU A 89 -6.58 9.89 4.75
C GLU A 89 -7.68 9.21 3.93
#